data_AF-A0A2J5I8A4-F1
#
_entry.id   AF-A0A2J5I8A4-F1
#
_cell.length_a   1.000
_cell.length_b   1.000
_cell.length_c   1.000
_cell.angle_alpha   90.00
_cell.angle_beta   90.00
_cell.angle_gamma   90.00
#
_symmetry.space_group_name_H-M   'P 1'
#
loop_
_entity.id
_entity.type
_entity.pdbx_description
1 polymer ?
#
loop_
_entity_poly.entity_id
_entity_poly.type
_entity_poly.pdbx_seq_one_letter_code
_entity_poly.pdbx_strand_id
1 'polypeptide(L)'
;MTTTFNDYSGLVVTPGFLKESVSIGLDCGPDAMAQYKTSDQPSYVTCWLRNMALQTPENMNRAEPKDCMSTYGNGLEGGTFNLLAVTKNDSNPKQSDTFRPPHNATLPVLAYFHPLDYPQKVQDWCSGKCESWIPHDTSQRYCQDADWDRFSIPFACIERMVNGTDWQPDPIPQVTYWMCALDTIFYDQCSSAEAQKNSSSWTILPEYYEIDYCLTTDADHECQLKYSPVILYVAIVCNAVKLASIVGCLLLSQEPILATIGDAVDSFLRRPDQASIGRCLMSKLDDSIFPGIDETGEYIPLASCPPQPWVEGDVWLGRHGTARRWAGCIFLWLACVIVGVVFMVKGINLVGIKNAFTLGFGALNLNAIVATSNLEGGSSASIITTSLLANLPQLLLSGLYFMYNAVLTSMAATHEWSTFAHKRTTLRVTLPAGAQRETYWLELPWRHSLPFLACSTVFHWLLSQSIFLINIKIYQPNTEVLTEPTAHFPGVSKTGMTTACGYSPLAIACALGVALVLFVALAVLSSRKVKPGMPVVGSCSLAISAACHPPKADESAAVKPLLWGGRDA
;
A
#
# COMPACT_ATOMS: atom_id res chain seq x y z
N MET A 1 11.61 2.76 13.27
CA MET A 1 11.42 4.04 13.99
C MET A 1 11.56 3.78 15.47
N THR A 2 12.22 4.68 16.20
CA THR A 2 12.30 4.68 17.66
C THR A 2 11.39 5.79 18.18
N THR A 3 10.54 5.50 19.16
CA THR A 3 9.71 6.52 19.83
C THR A 3 9.84 6.34 21.34
N THR A 4 10.23 7.38 22.08
CA THR A 4 10.28 7.41 23.53
C THR A 4 8.94 7.85 24.14
N PHE A 5 8.66 7.45 25.37
CA PHE A 5 7.49 7.91 26.12
C PHE A 5 7.43 9.45 26.24
N ASN A 6 8.59 10.10 26.29
CA ASN A 6 8.70 11.56 26.32
C ASN A 6 8.40 12.20 24.96
N ASP A 7 8.02 11.44 23.93
CA ASP A 7 7.73 11.96 22.61
C ASP A 7 6.23 12.30 22.43
N TYR A 8 5.41 12.11 23.47
CA TYR A 8 3.95 12.35 23.45
C TYR A 8 3.46 13.08 24.70
N SER A 9 4.21 14.07 25.18
CA SER A 9 3.89 14.75 26.44
C SER A 9 3.40 16.17 26.22
N GLY A 10 2.27 16.48 26.87
CA GLY A 10 1.65 17.79 26.83
C GLY A 10 1.51 18.40 28.23
N LEU A 11 1.88 19.67 28.37
CA LEU A 11 1.63 20.46 29.57
C LEU A 11 0.89 21.76 29.21
N VAL A 12 -0.06 22.14 30.05
CA VAL A 12 -0.60 23.51 30.11
C VAL A 12 0.00 24.18 31.33
N VAL A 13 0.62 25.34 31.13
CA VAL A 13 1.36 26.06 32.18
C VAL A 13 1.08 27.54 32.15
N THR A 14 1.31 28.21 33.28
CA THR A 14 1.32 29.67 33.35
C THR A 14 2.68 30.24 32.91
N PRO A 15 2.75 31.55 32.57
CA PRO A 15 4.02 32.20 32.27
C PRO A 15 5.08 32.06 33.39
N GLY A 16 4.66 31.90 34.64
CA GLY A 16 5.56 31.64 35.77
C GLY A 16 6.40 30.36 35.64
N PHE A 17 5.92 29.33 34.93
CA PHE A 17 6.65 28.07 34.74
C PHE A 17 7.99 28.24 34.00
N LEU A 18 8.03 29.22 33.09
CA LEU A 18 9.19 29.55 32.27
C LEU A 18 10.18 30.49 32.97
N LYS A 19 9.96 30.85 34.24
CA LYS A 19 10.87 31.67 35.03
C LYS A 19 11.70 30.77 35.96
N GLU A 20 13.02 30.80 35.84
CA GLU A 20 13.93 30.01 36.70
C GLU A 20 13.74 30.32 38.20
N SER A 21 13.44 31.58 38.53
CA SER A 21 13.27 32.04 39.91
C SER A 21 11.98 31.56 40.59
N VAL A 22 11.04 30.98 39.84
CA VAL A 22 9.75 30.50 40.37
C VAL A 22 9.86 29.01 40.67
N SER A 23 9.63 28.62 41.92
CA SER A 23 9.54 27.19 42.26
C SER A 23 8.25 26.60 41.69
N ILE A 24 8.37 25.43 41.04
CA ILE A 24 7.22 24.64 40.59
C ILE A 24 6.84 23.57 41.61
N GLY A 25 7.48 23.53 42.78
CA GLY A 25 7.26 22.48 43.79
C GLY A 25 7.91 21.12 43.49
N LEU A 26 8.69 21.02 42.41
CA LEU A 26 9.53 19.87 42.06
C LEU A 26 11.01 20.29 42.03
N ASP A 27 11.90 19.40 42.47
CA ASP A 27 13.34 19.57 42.30
C ASP A 27 13.77 19.02 40.94
N CYS A 28 14.04 19.92 39.99
CA CYS A 28 14.46 19.54 38.64
C CYS A 28 16.00 19.45 38.49
N GLY A 29 16.73 19.29 39.60
CA GLY A 29 18.16 18.99 39.58
C GLY A 29 18.48 17.61 39.00
N PRO A 30 19.71 17.40 38.49
CA PRO A 30 20.09 16.16 37.79
C PRO A 30 19.94 14.90 38.65
N ASP A 31 20.25 14.97 39.95
CA ASP A 31 20.14 13.84 40.87
C ASP A 31 18.67 13.47 41.19
N ALA A 32 17.82 14.48 41.42
CA ALA A 32 16.39 14.28 41.63
C ALA A 32 15.70 13.76 40.37
N MET A 33 16.08 14.27 39.19
CA MET A 33 15.60 13.78 37.91
C MET A 33 16.00 12.32 37.65
N ALA A 34 17.21 11.89 38.03
CA ALA A 34 17.62 10.50 37.91
C ALA A 34 16.77 9.55 38.79
N GLN A 35 16.35 10.02 39.96
CA GLN A 35 15.42 9.30 40.83
C GLN A 35 14.01 9.24 40.23
N TYR A 36 13.44 10.40 39.84
CA TYR A 36 12.11 10.49 39.24
C TYR A 36 11.97 9.62 38.00
N LYS A 37 13.03 9.52 37.19
CA LYS A 37 13.11 8.65 36.01
C LYS A 37 12.75 7.18 36.31
N THR A 38 12.90 6.73 37.55
CA THR A 38 12.59 5.36 37.99
C THR A 38 11.39 5.26 38.92
N SER A 39 11.10 6.29 39.72
CA SER A 39 10.08 6.22 40.78
C SER A 39 8.82 7.05 40.53
N ASP A 40 8.91 8.12 39.74
CA ASP A 40 7.83 9.08 39.51
C ASP A 40 7.94 9.73 38.12
N GLN A 41 7.44 8.99 37.15
CA GLN A 41 7.55 9.30 35.71
C GLN A 41 6.88 10.62 35.32
N PRO A 42 5.68 10.99 35.81
CA PRO A 42 5.11 12.32 35.59
C PRO A 42 6.01 13.47 36.08
N SER A 43 6.64 13.34 37.26
CA SER A 43 7.58 14.34 37.80
C SER A 43 8.81 14.49 36.92
N TYR A 44 9.34 13.37 36.42
CA TYR A 44 10.48 13.38 35.48
C TYR A 44 10.14 14.13 34.19
N VAL A 45 9.00 13.81 33.55
CA VAL A 45 8.56 14.46 32.29
C VAL A 45 8.34 15.96 32.50
N THR A 46 7.72 16.35 33.62
CA THR A 46 7.46 17.76 33.95
C THR A 46 8.78 18.55 34.09
N CYS A 47 9.76 18.01 34.81
CA CYS A 47 11.08 18.63 34.94
C CYS A 47 11.87 18.63 33.62
N TRP A 48 11.77 17.56 32.84
CA TRP A 48 12.42 17.46 31.53
C TRP A 48 11.89 18.51 30.55
N LEU A 49 10.57 18.62 30.40
CA LEU A 49 9.94 19.65 29.56
C LEU A 49 10.26 21.06 30.04
N ARG A 50 10.33 21.28 31.36
CA ARG A 50 10.76 22.58 31.91
C ARG A 50 12.18 22.93 31.51
N ASN A 51 13.12 22.01 31.68
CA ASN A 51 14.52 22.23 31.34
C ASN A 51 14.70 22.49 29.83
N MET A 52 13.93 21.80 28.99
CA MET A 52 13.90 22.08 27.54
C MET A 52 13.34 23.47 27.24
N ALA A 53 12.22 23.83 27.87
CA ALA A 53 11.56 25.11 27.65
C ALA A 53 12.41 26.30 28.12
N LEU A 54 13.16 26.17 29.22
CA LEU A 54 14.08 27.19 29.72
C LEU A 54 15.27 27.43 28.76
N GLN A 55 15.61 26.44 27.94
CA GLN A 55 16.67 26.52 26.91
C GLN A 55 16.11 26.90 25.52
N THR A 56 14.89 27.45 25.45
CA THR A 56 14.32 28.00 24.21
C THR A 56 15.10 29.24 23.75
N PRO A 57 15.41 29.40 22.44
CA PRO A 57 14.91 28.65 21.29
C PRO A 57 15.78 27.46 20.84
N GLU A 58 16.83 27.09 21.58
CA GLU A 58 17.72 25.99 21.14
C GLU A 58 17.01 24.64 21.13
N ASN A 59 16.08 24.41 22.07
CA ASN A 59 15.44 23.10 22.25
C ASN A 59 13.94 23.05 21.92
N MET A 60 13.24 24.19 21.87
CA MET A 60 11.81 24.25 21.50
C MET A 60 11.52 25.46 20.62
N ASN A 61 10.57 25.32 19.71
CA ASN A 61 10.12 26.39 18.84
C ASN A 61 8.82 27.00 19.36
N ARG A 62 8.74 28.33 19.35
CA ARG A 62 7.49 29.05 19.67
C ARG A 62 6.55 29.01 18.47
N ALA A 63 5.30 28.61 18.70
CA ALA A 63 4.26 28.54 17.67
C ALA A 63 2.99 29.26 18.11
N GLU A 64 2.24 29.79 17.14
CA GLU A 64 0.93 30.41 17.38
C GLU A 64 -0.15 29.35 17.67
N PRO A 65 -1.24 29.68 18.38
CA PRO A 65 -2.31 28.74 18.74
C PRO A 65 -2.79 27.82 17.60
N LYS A 66 -2.91 28.35 16.37
CA LYS A 66 -3.31 27.56 15.20
C LYS A 66 -2.30 26.47 14.86
N ASP A 67 -1.02 26.81 14.87
CA ASP A 67 0.07 25.88 14.59
C ASP A 67 0.24 24.89 15.74
N CYS A 68 0.06 25.33 17.00
CA CYS A 68 0.00 24.44 18.17
C CYS A 68 -1.05 23.35 18.00
N MET A 69 -2.24 23.73 17.54
CA MET A 69 -3.32 22.78 17.30
C MET A 69 -3.01 21.83 16.14
N SER A 70 -2.33 22.33 15.10
CA SER A 70 -1.86 21.50 13.99
C SER A 70 -0.79 20.50 14.44
N THR A 71 0.19 20.93 15.24
CA THR A 71 1.27 20.07 15.74
C THR A 71 0.71 18.99 16.66
N TYR A 72 -0.23 19.33 17.54
CA TYR A 72 -0.90 18.33 18.37
C TYR A 72 -1.73 17.36 17.53
N GLY A 73 -2.51 17.85 16.56
CA GLY A 73 -3.31 17.02 15.65
C GLY A 73 -2.44 16.05 14.84
N ASN A 74 -1.36 16.55 14.24
CA ASN A 74 -0.36 15.74 13.53
C ASN A 74 0.29 14.72 14.49
N GLY A 75 0.52 15.13 15.73
CA GLY A 75 1.01 14.27 16.80
C GLY A 75 0.11 13.07 17.07
N LEU A 76 -1.19 13.32 17.20
CA LEU A 76 -2.19 12.26 17.36
C LEU A 76 -2.31 11.34 16.12
N GLU A 77 -2.01 11.86 14.94
CA GLU A 77 -2.03 11.10 13.68
C GLU A 77 -0.76 10.25 13.45
N GLY A 78 0.20 10.27 14.38
CA GLY A 78 1.41 9.46 14.34
C GLY A 78 2.72 10.24 14.28
N GLY A 79 2.65 11.58 14.32
CA GLY A 79 3.81 12.41 14.63
C GLY A 79 4.16 12.32 16.12
N THR A 80 5.43 12.45 16.46
CA THR A 80 5.83 12.65 17.84
C THR A 80 5.73 14.13 18.19
N PHE A 81 5.13 14.47 19.33
CA PHE A 81 4.93 15.86 19.75
C PHE A 81 5.25 16.03 21.24
N ASN A 82 6.04 17.05 21.54
CA ASN A 82 6.01 17.66 22.86
C ASN A 82 5.42 19.04 22.74
N LEU A 83 4.43 19.32 23.58
CA LEU A 83 3.67 20.56 23.54
C LEU A 83 3.61 21.17 24.93
N LEU A 84 4.13 22.39 25.06
CA LEU A 84 3.95 23.21 26.24
C LEU A 84 3.04 24.39 25.88
N ALA A 85 1.76 24.33 26.24
CA ALA A 85 0.81 25.43 26.03
C ALA A 85 0.90 26.45 27.17
N VAL A 86 1.09 27.72 26.83
CA VAL A 86 1.30 28.81 27.80
C VAL A 86 0.09 29.75 27.82
N THR A 87 -0.48 29.97 29.00
CA THR A 87 -1.64 30.87 29.17
C THR A 87 -1.26 32.35 29.05
N LYS A 88 -2.21 33.21 28.67
CA LYS A 88 -2.02 34.69 28.61
C LYS A 88 -1.80 35.33 29.98
N ASN A 89 -2.47 34.83 31.02
CA ASN A 89 -2.44 35.42 32.37
C ASN A 89 -1.76 34.50 33.40
N ASP A 90 -1.11 35.14 34.39
CA ASP A 90 -0.41 34.51 35.53
C ASP A 90 -1.29 34.48 36.82
N SER A 91 -2.58 34.78 36.69
CA SER A 91 -3.49 34.97 37.83
C SER A 91 -3.81 33.64 38.51
N ASN A 92 -3.18 33.34 39.66
CA ASN A 92 -3.35 32.16 40.54
C ASN A 92 -4.49 31.21 40.12
N PRO A 93 -4.27 30.43 39.05
CA PRO A 93 -5.34 29.62 38.50
C PRO A 93 -5.50 28.41 39.40
N LYS A 94 -6.72 27.89 39.50
CA LYS A 94 -6.91 26.60 40.15
C LYS A 94 -6.19 25.54 39.31
N GLN A 95 -5.55 24.60 39.98
CA GLN A 95 -4.88 23.47 39.33
C GLN A 95 -5.96 22.53 38.79
N SER A 96 -5.79 22.02 37.56
CA SER A 96 -6.76 21.09 37.00
C SER A 96 -6.80 19.82 37.83
N ASP A 97 -8.00 19.45 38.29
CA ASP A 97 -8.22 18.18 39.00
C ASP A 97 -8.29 16.97 38.06
N THR A 98 -8.53 17.18 36.75
CA THR A 98 -8.53 16.13 35.71
C THR A 98 -7.13 15.76 35.27
N PHE A 99 -6.29 16.77 35.04
CA PHE A 99 -4.94 16.63 34.53
C PHE A 99 -3.93 17.02 35.60
N ARG A 100 -4.12 16.50 36.81
CA ARG A 100 -3.26 16.86 37.94
C ARG A 100 -1.80 16.68 37.56
N PRO A 101 -0.99 17.74 37.70
CA PRO A 101 0.43 17.57 37.59
C PRO A 101 0.93 16.66 38.73
N PRO A 102 2.19 16.20 38.63
CA PRO A 102 2.76 15.22 39.54
C PRO A 102 2.68 15.67 41.02
N HIS A 103 2.78 14.73 41.96
CA HIS A 103 2.69 15.05 43.39
C HIS A 103 3.64 16.20 43.78
N ASN A 104 3.13 17.19 44.51
CA ASN A 104 3.81 18.41 44.97
C ASN A 104 4.08 19.50 43.92
N ALA A 105 3.69 19.34 42.66
CA ALA A 105 3.76 20.43 41.70
C ALA A 105 2.77 21.55 42.10
N THR A 106 3.27 22.78 42.27
CA THR A 106 2.45 23.96 42.61
C THR A 106 2.15 24.81 41.37
N LEU A 107 1.14 25.69 41.53
CA LEU A 107 0.61 26.82 40.72
C LEU A 107 1.07 27.07 39.27
N PRO A 108 2.36 27.05 38.89
CA PRO A 108 2.76 27.18 37.49
C PRO A 108 2.34 26.05 36.52
N VAL A 109 2.03 24.84 37.01
CA VAL A 109 1.56 23.74 36.15
C VAL A 109 0.05 23.56 36.31
N LEU A 110 -0.69 23.75 35.22
CA LEU A 110 -2.16 23.71 35.23
C LEU A 110 -2.70 22.34 34.86
N ALA A 111 -2.13 21.70 33.84
CA ALA A 111 -2.56 20.39 33.36
C ALA A 111 -1.40 19.59 32.77
N TYR A 112 -1.34 18.29 33.04
CA TYR A 112 -0.55 17.30 32.32
C TYR A 112 -1.46 16.33 31.56
N PHE A 113 -1.29 16.26 30.25
CA PHE A 113 -2.04 15.32 29.41
C PHE A 113 -1.07 14.44 28.60
N HIS A 114 -1.35 13.15 28.64
CA HIS A 114 -0.63 12.13 27.89
C HIS A 114 -1.65 11.33 27.08
N PRO A 115 -1.60 11.38 25.73
CA PRO A 115 -2.61 10.74 24.87
C PRO A 115 -2.78 9.26 25.13
N LEU A 116 -1.73 8.57 25.59
CA LEU A 116 -1.77 7.13 25.84
C LEU A 116 -2.48 6.75 27.14
N ASP A 117 -2.50 7.63 28.14
CA ASP A 117 -3.12 7.35 29.45
C ASP A 117 -4.58 7.81 29.50
N TYR A 118 -4.99 8.65 28.53
CA TYR A 118 -6.29 9.30 28.48
C TYR A 118 -7.46 8.31 28.33
N PRO A 119 -7.43 7.32 27.41
CA PRO A 119 -8.56 6.40 27.20
C PRO A 119 -8.87 5.55 28.43
N GLN A 120 -7.85 5.07 29.14
CA GLN A 120 -8.03 4.21 30.31
C GLN A 120 -8.64 4.97 31.50
N LYS A 121 -8.18 6.19 31.77
CA LYS A 121 -8.76 7.04 32.83
C LYS A 121 -10.22 7.40 32.56
N VAL A 122 -10.56 7.66 31.30
CA VAL A 122 -11.93 7.91 30.85
C VAL A 122 -12.79 6.65 31.02
N GLN A 123 -12.27 5.48 30.65
CA GLN A 123 -12.99 4.21 30.78
C GLN A 123 -13.25 3.82 32.25
N ASP A 124 -12.26 4.01 33.14
CA ASP A 124 -12.41 3.77 34.58
C ASP A 124 -13.45 4.72 35.20
N TRP A 125 -13.56 5.95 34.68
CA TRP A 125 -14.60 6.89 35.09
C TRP A 125 -15.99 6.45 34.62
N CYS A 126 -16.13 6.10 33.34
CA CYS A 126 -17.41 5.71 32.74
C CYS A 126 -18.00 4.42 33.32
N SER A 127 -17.15 3.51 33.79
CA SER A 127 -17.57 2.20 34.30
C SER A 127 -17.93 2.18 35.79
N GLY A 128 -17.70 3.26 36.55
CA GLY A 128 -17.99 3.20 37.99
C GLY A 128 -17.95 4.48 38.82
N LYS A 129 -17.80 5.68 38.21
CA LYS A 129 -17.69 6.94 38.98
C LYS A 129 -18.72 8.02 38.63
N CYS A 130 -19.50 7.85 37.56
CA CYS A 130 -20.57 8.79 37.23
C CYS A 130 -21.87 8.41 37.94
N GLU A 131 -22.37 9.27 38.85
CA GLU A 131 -23.56 8.95 39.67
C GLU A 131 -24.88 9.50 39.07
N SER A 132 -24.84 10.44 38.13
CA SER A 132 -26.02 11.11 37.57
C SER A 132 -25.96 11.25 36.04
N TRP A 133 -27.08 11.02 35.35
CA TRP A 133 -27.17 10.96 33.89
C TRP A 133 -28.37 11.76 33.34
N ILE A 134 -28.14 12.64 32.37
CA ILE A 134 -29.19 13.41 31.65
C ILE A 134 -29.53 12.72 30.33
N PRO A 135 -30.81 12.48 30.04
CA PRO A 135 -31.25 12.08 28.70
C PRO A 135 -31.00 13.19 27.68
N HIS A 136 -30.45 12.85 26.52
CA HIS A 136 -30.38 13.74 25.36
C HIS A 136 -31.39 13.34 24.28
N ASP A 137 -31.55 12.04 24.05
CA ASP A 137 -32.59 11.45 23.21
C ASP A 137 -32.94 10.04 23.73
N THR A 138 -33.92 9.38 23.11
CA THR A 138 -34.40 8.01 23.42
C THR A 138 -33.32 6.93 23.42
N SER A 139 -32.16 7.19 22.82
CA SER A 139 -31.05 6.22 22.68
C SER A 139 -29.75 6.66 23.37
N GLN A 140 -29.69 7.86 23.93
CA GLN A 140 -28.47 8.47 24.46
C GLN A 140 -28.71 9.27 25.73
N ARG A 141 -27.85 9.05 26.73
CA ARG A 141 -27.79 9.88 27.95
C ARG A 141 -26.35 10.22 28.30
N TYR A 142 -26.15 11.40 28.87
CA TYR A 142 -24.85 11.98 29.19
C TYR A 142 -24.66 12.04 30.70
N CYS A 143 -23.43 11.79 31.17
CA CYS A 143 -23.10 11.95 32.58
C CYS A 143 -23.20 13.44 33.00
N GLN A 144 -23.93 13.74 34.09
CA GLN A 144 -24.02 15.07 34.72
C GLN A 144 -23.96 14.90 36.24
N ASP A 145 -22.76 14.73 36.77
CA ASP A 145 -22.53 14.68 38.21
C ASP A 145 -22.44 16.09 38.83
N ALA A 146 -22.89 16.27 40.08
CA ALA A 146 -22.88 17.58 40.76
C ALA A 146 -21.46 18.05 41.12
N ASP A 147 -20.52 17.11 41.29
CA ASP A 147 -19.09 17.36 41.48
C ASP A 147 -18.34 17.46 40.11
N TRP A 148 -19.04 17.76 39.00
CA TRP A 148 -18.42 17.90 37.67
C TRP A 148 -17.28 18.92 37.63
N ASP A 149 -17.30 19.94 38.50
CA ASP A 149 -16.23 20.94 38.66
C ASP A 149 -14.98 20.33 39.33
N ARG A 150 -15.20 19.44 40.32
CA ARG A 150 -14.15 18.72 41.07
C ARG A 150 -13.47 17.62 40.27
N PHE A 151 -14.17 17.06 39.28
CA PHE A 151 -13.62 16.05 38.38
C PHE A 151 -13.33 16.59 36.98
N SER A 152 -13.86 17.79 36.69
CA SER A 152 -13.59 18.61 35.51
C SER A 152 -13.82 17.87 34.17
N ILE A 153 -14.89 17.05 34.15
CA ILE A 153 -15.31 16.28 32.97
C ILE A 153 -16.72 16.72 32.57
N PRO A 154 -16.87 17.60 31.58
CA PRO A 154 -18.21 17.93 31.13
C PRO A 154 -18.81 16.75 30.32
N PHE A 155 -18.04 15.96 29.56
CA PHE A 155 -18.57 14.87 28.69
C PHE A 155 -17.60 13.69 28.43
N ALA A 156 -17.21 12.90 29.45
CA ALA A 156 -16.37 11.70 29.22
C ALA A 156 -17.16 10.48 28.76
N CYS A 157 -18.45 10.43 29.08
CA CYS A 157 -19.21 9.20 29.03
C CYS A 157 -20.60 9.47 28.47
N ILE A 158 -20.93 8.75 27.41
CA ILE A 158 -22.29 8.63 26.91
C ILE A 158 -22.72 7.21 27.25
N GLU A 159 -23.93 7.03 27.76
CA GLU A 159 -24.54 5.71 27.75
C GLU A 159 -25.43 5.59 26.52
N ARG A 160 -25.21 4.52 25.75
CA ARG A 160 -26.05 4.18 24.60
C ARG A 160 -26.93 2.99 24.93
N MET A 161 -28.16 3.03 24.45
CA MET A 161 -29.09 1.92 24.60
C MET A 161 -28.77 0.82 23.57
N VAL A 162 -28.32 -0.33 24.04
CA VAL A 162 -28.00 -1.53 23.25
C VAL A 162 -29.22 -2.48 23.31
N ASN A 163 -29.67 -2.96 22.15
CA ASN A 163 -30.81 -3.86 21.99
C ASN A 163 -32.16 -3.35 22.56
N GLY A 164 -32.28 -2.04 22.82
CA GLY A 164 -33.53 -1.40 23.26
C GLY A 164 -33.89 -1.61 24.73
N THR A 165 -33.03 -2.24 25.53
CA THR A 165 -33.28 -2.49 26.96
C THR A 165 -32.09 -2.19 27.88
N ASP A 166 -30.85 -2.36 27.39
CA ASP A 166 -29.65 -2.26 28.23
C ASP A 166 -28.84 -1.01 27.90
N TRP A 167 -28.44 -0.26 28.91
CA TRP A 167 -27.53 0.88 28.75
C TRP A 167 -26.08 0.40 28.90
N GLN A 168 -25.23 0.76 27.95
CA GLN A 168 -23.79 0.51 28.03
C GLN A 168 -23.01 1.82 27.99
N PRO A 169 -22.01 2.00 28.88
CA PRO A 169 -21.14 3.16 28.85
C PRO A 169 -20.23 3.09 27.62
N ASP A 170 -20.29 4.14 26.82
CA ASP A 170 -19.45 4.43 25.67
C ASP A 170 -18.50 5.57 26.09
N PRO A 171 -17.26 5.26 26.49
CA PRO A 171 -16.27 6.28 26.81
C PRO A 171 -15.96 7.09 25.55
N ILE A 172 -16.12 8.41 25.60
CA ILE A 172 -15.80 9.27 24.46
C ILE A 172 -14.27 9.41 24.38
N PRO A 173 -13.57 8.68 23.50
CA PRO A 173 -12.13 8.56 23.55
C PRO A 173 -11.53 9.59 22.59
N GLN A 174 -11.74 10.87 22.87
CA GLN A 174 -11.23 11.92 21.99
C GLN A 174 -10.23 12.81 22.73
N VAL A 175 -8.97 12.42 22.59
CA VAL A 175 -7.75 13.15 22.99
C VAL A 175 -7.69 14.59 22.44
N THR A 176 -8.53 14.95 21.48
CA THR A 176 -8.65 16.30 20.90
C THR A 176 -9.55 17.26 21.69
N TYR A 177 -10.36 16.76 22.63
CA TYR A 177 -11.43 17.55 23.25
C TYR A 177 -10.94 18.71 24.12
N TRP A 178 -9.74 18.61 24.72
CA TRP A 178 -9.17 19.70 25.51
C TRP A 178 -8.86 20.97 24.67
N MET A 179 -8.78 20.83 23.34
CA MET A 179 -8.51 21.93 22.41
C MET A 179 -9.77 22.58 21.85
N CYS A 180 -10.93 21.97 22.06
CA CYS A 180 -12.18 22.36 21.42
C CYS A 180 -13.06 23.20 22.34
N ALA A 181 -13.92 24.01 21.72
CA ALA A 181 -14.94 24.77 22.43
C ALA A 181 -16.10 23.86 22.87
N LEU A 182 -16.75 24.23 23.97
CA LEU A 182 -17.77 23.42 24.66
C LEU A 182 -18.91 23.00 23.71
N ASP A 183 -19.37 23.92 22.86
CA ASP A 183 -20.41 23.72 21.86
C ASP A 183 -20.05 22.63 20.84
N THR A 184 -18.82 22.61 20.34
CA THR A 184 -18.35 21.59 19.37
C THR A 184 -18.22 20.19 19.99
N ILE A 185 -17.96 20.12 21.30
CA ILE A 185 -17.89 18.86 22.06
C ILE A 185 -19.30 18.27 22.22
N PHE A 186 -20.31 19.10 22.53
CA PHE A 186 -21.71 18.64 22.69
C PHE A 186 -22.27 17.95 21.46
N TYR A 187 -21.88 18.39 20.26
CA TYR A 187 -22.35 17.82 19.01
C TYR A 187 -21.47 16.68 18.46
N ASP A 188 -20.45 16.24 19.21
CA ASP A 188 -19.44 15.26 18.76
C ASP A 188 -18.77 15.68 17.43
N GLN A 189 -18.50 16.98 17.29
CA GLN A 189 -17.89 17.59 16.08
C GLN A 189 -16.46 18.06 16.33
N CYS A 190 -15.93 17.87 17.53
CA CYS A 190 -14.57 18.27 17.84
C CYS A 190 -13.55 17.45 17.04
N SER A 191 -12.77 18.15 16.21
CA SER A 191 -11.61 17.61 15.50
C SER A 191 -10.49 18.65 15.53
N SER A 192 -9.25 18.26 15.23
CA SER A 192 -8.12 19.19 15.09
C SER A 192 -8.44 20.32 14.09
N ALA A 193 -9.08 19.97 12.97
CA ALA A 193 -9.51 20.90 11.94
C ALA A 193 -10.62 21.86 12.41
N GLU A 194 -11.53 21.40 13.27
CA GLU A 194 -12.59 22.24 13.83
C GLU A 194 -12.04 23.20 14.90
N ALA A 195 -11.17 22.72 15.77
CA ALA A 195 -10.49 23.54 16.79
C ALA A 195 -9.70 24.70 16.15
N GLN A 196 -9.04 24.44 15.02
CA GLN A 196 -8.28 25.45 14.28
C GLN A 196 -9.12 26.64 13.80
N LYS A 197 -10.43 26.46 13.56
CA LYS A 197 -11.31 27.56 13.12
C LYS A 197 -11.49 28.63 14.20
N ASN A 198 -11.42 28.25 15.47
CA ASN A 198 -11.54 29.15 16.63
C ASN A 198 -10.18 29.46 17.30
N SER A 199 -9.07 29.24 16.59
CA SER A 199 -7.71 29.36 17.13
C SER A 199 -7.34 30.75 17.69
N SER A 200 -8.01 31.82 17.25
CA SER A 200 -7.74 33.20 17.71
C SER A 200 -8.16 33.46 19.15
N SER A 201 -9.09 32.68 19.70
CA SER A 201 -9.57 32.77 21.08
C SER A 201 -9.56 31.38 21.70
N TRP A 202 -8.39 30.73 21.66
CA TRP A 202 -8.24 29.37 22.16
C TRP A 202 -8.34 29.34 23.69
N THR A 203 -9.47 28.85 24.19
CA THR A 203 -9.72 28.64 25.62
C THR A 203 -9.77 27.16 25.96
N ILE A 204 -9.04 26.74 26.98
CA ILE A 204 -9.05 25.36 27.48
C ILE A 204 -10.10 25.22 28.59
N LEU A 205 -10.88 24.15 28.52
CA LEU A 205 -11.92 23.79 29.50
C LEU A 205 -11.34 22.98 30.68
N PRO A 206 -12.02 22.99 31.84
CA PRO A 206 -13.29 23.67 32.15
C PRO A 206 -13.18 25.11 32.66
N GLU A 207 -11.97 25.59 32.94
CA GLU A 207 -11.76 26.85 33.65
C GLU A 207 -11.55 28.07 32.72
N TYR A 208 -11.74 27.89 31.40
CA TYR A 208 -11.67 28.91 30.35
C TYR A 208 -10.33 29.65 30.29
N TYR A 209 -9.22 28.92 30.34
CA TYR A 209 -7.89 29.53 30.21
C TYR A 209 -7.56 29.88 28.77
N GLU A 210 -7.34 31.15 28.50
CA GLU A 210 -6.92 31.61 27.17
C GLU A 210 -5.42 31.36 26.96
N ILE A 211 -5.10 30.63 25.88
CA ILE A 211 -3.73 30.30 25.48
C ILE A 211 -3.15 31.44 24.64
N ASP A 212 -1.92 31.83 24.95
CA ASP A 212 -1.18 32.85 24.22
C ASP A 212 -0.37 32.24 23.07
N TYR A 213 0.40 31.21 23.39
CA TYR A 213 1.26 30.48 22.45
C TYR A 213 1.60 29.10 23.01
N CYS A 214 2.29 28.30 22.22
CA CYS A 214 2.92 27.07 22.72
C CYS A 214 4.39 26.99 22.33
N LEU A 215 5.13 26.15 23.06
CA LEU A 215 6.45 25.68 22.68
C LEU A 215 6.31 24.23 22.21
N THR A 216 6.83 23.94 21.02
CA THR A 216 6.80 22.61 20.43
C THR A 216 8.19 22.10 20.10
N THR A 217 8.39 20.80 20.24
CA THR A 217 9.53 20.12 19.60
C THR A 217 9.02 19.22 18.50
N ASP A 218 9.61 19.33 17.32
CA ASP A 218 9.55 18.26 16.34
C ASP A 218 10.34 17.11 16.94
N ALA A 219 9.69 15.99 17.27
CA ALA A 219 10.44 14.89 17.82
C ALA A 219 11.15 14.14 16.68
N ASP A 220 12.48 14.08 16.82
CA ASP A 220 13.36 13.46 15.84
C ASP A 220 13.10 11.95 15.82
N HIS A 221 12.36 11.49 14.82
CA HIS A 221 12.27 10.07 14.55
C HIS A 221 13.64 9.56 14.09
N GLU A 222 14.37 8.82 14.95
CA GLU A 222 15.59 8.17 14.49
C GLU A 222 15.22 7.00 13.54
N CYS A 223 15.47 7.25 12.25
CA CYS A 223 15.35 6.24 11.21
C CYS A 223 16.55 5.29 11.25
N GLN A 224 16.37 4.13 11.88
CA GLN A 224 17.36 3.04 11.82
C GLN A 224 17.10 2.13 10.62
N LEU A 225 18.12 1.92 9.78
CA LEU A 225 18.10 0.92 8.72
C LEU A 225 18.16 -0.48 9.34
N LYS A 226 17.08 -1.25 9.21
CA LYS A 226 17.03 -2.67 9.57
C LYS A 226 16.97 -3.50 8.29
N TYR A 227 17.83 -4.51 8.20
CA TYR A 227 17.77 -5.50 7.12
C TYR A 227 17.85 -6.92 7.69
N SER A 228 17.25 -7.86 6.98
CA SER A 228 17.35 -9.28 7.31
C SER A 228 18.47 -9.92 6.49
N PRO A 229 19.57 -10.40 7.11
CA PRO A 229 20.64 -11.07 6.38
C PRO A 229 20.14 -12.36 5.71
N VAL A 230 19.14 -13.03 6.28
CA VAL A 230 18.54 -14.24 5.71
C VAL A 230 17.90 -13.95 4.35
N ILE A 231 17.07 -12.91 4.26
CA ILE A 231 16.43 -12.51 2.99
C ILE A 231 17.50 -12.12 1.97
N LEU A 232 18.53 -11.39 2.40
CA LEU A 232 19.64 -10.97 1.54
C LEU A 232 20.42 -12.18 0.97
N TYR A 233 20.82 -13.13 1.81
CA TYR A 233 21.54 -14.32 1.36
C TYR A 233 20.71 -15.16 0.39
N VAL A 234 19.42 -15.35 0.68
CA VAL A 234 18.50 -16.06 -0.23
C VAL A 234 18.43 -15.33 -1.58
N ALA A 235 18.26 -14.01 -1.57
CA ALA A 235 18.23 -13.21 -2.80
C ALA A 235 19.54 -13.31 -3.61
N ILE A 236 20.70 -13.30 -2.94
CA ILE A 236 22.00 -13.48 -3.59
C ILE A 236 22.08 -14.85 -4.25
N VAL A 237 21.73 -15.92 -3.54
CA VAL A 237 21.73 -17.29 -4.08
C VAL A 237 20.79 -17.41 -5.28
N CYS A 238 19.56 -16.90 -5.18
CA CYS A 238 18.60 -16.92 -6.30
C CYS A 238 19.13 -16.17 -7.52
N ASN A 239 19.77 -15.00 -7.34
CA ASN A 239 20.36 -14.25 -8.44
C ASN A 239 21.59 -14.95 -9.04
N ALA A 240 22.41 -15.60 -8.21
CA ALA A 240 23.54 -16.40 -8.69
C ALA A 240 23.08 -17.61 -9.52
N VAL A 241 22.04 -18.32 -9.06
CA VAL A 241 21.41 -19.40 -9.83
C VAL A 241 20.85 -18.87 -11.15
N LYS A 242 20.12 -17.75 -11.12
CA LYS A 242 19.58 -17.11 -12.33
C LYS A 242 20.68 -16.75 -13.32
N LEU A 243 21.79 -16.16 -12.85
CA LEU A 243 22.93 -15.83 -13.68
C LEU A 243 23.57 -17.08 -14.27
N ALA A 244 23.79 -18.12 -13.46
CA ALA A 244 24.34 -19.40 -13.92
C ALA A 244 23.43 -20.05 -14.98
N SER A 245 22.10 -20.00 -14.81
CA SER A 245 21.14 -20.49 -15.80
C SER A 245 21.19 -19.69 -17.11
N ILE A 246 21.30 -18.35 -17.04
CA ILE A 246 21.42 -17.50 -18.24
C ILE A 246 22.73 -17.80 -18.97
N VAL A 247 23.86 -17.85 -18.26
CA VAL A 247 25.17 -18.18 -18.84
C VAL A 247 25.15 -19.59 -19.42
N GLY A 248 24.60 -20.56 -18.70
CA GLY A 248 24.43 -21.93 -19.20
C GLY A 248 23.60 -21.99 -20.48
N CYS A 249 22.50 -21.25 -20.55
CA CYS A 249 21.68 -21.14 -21.76
C CYS A 249 22.48 -20.55 -22.94
N LEU A 250 23.26 -19.49 -22.70
CA LEU A 250 24.10 -18.86 -23.74
C LEU A 250 25.23 -19.77 -24.23
N LEU A 251 25.84 -20.56 -23.35
CA LEU A 251 26.95 -21.45 -23.71
C LEU A 251 26.50 -22.75 -24.37
N LEU A 252 25.29 -23.24 -24.05
CA LEU A 252 24.76 -24.51 -24.55
C LEU A 252 23.83 -24.36 -25.77
N SER A 253 23.19 -23.20 -25.95
CA SER A 253 22.27 -22.97 -27.07
C SER A 253 23.04 -22.67 -28.36
N GLN A 254 23.22 -23.69 -29.20
CA GLN A 254 23.84 -23.56 -30.53
C GLN A 254 22.81 -23.47 -31.67
N GLU A 255 21.54 -23.75 -31.39
CA GLU A 255 20.47 -23.76 -32.39
C GLU A 255 19.87 -22.36 -32.60
N PRO A 256 19.43 -22.02 -33.82
CA PRO A 256 18.76 -20.75 -34.08
C PRO A 256 17.46 -20.64 -33.30
N ILE A 257 17.31 -19.54 -32.56
CA ILE A 257 16.17 -19.30 -31.67
C ILE A 257 14.93 -18.93 -32.50
N LEU A 258 13.86 -19.72 -32.37
CA LEU A 258 12.55 -19.45 -32.96
C LEU A 258 11.72 -18.54 -32.04
N ALA A 259 12.19 -17.31 -31.82
CA ALA A 259 11.56 -16.38 -30.86
C ALA A 259 10.32 -15.67 -31.45
N THR A 260 10.34 -15.38 -32.75
CA THR A 260 9.27 -14.66 -33.43
C THR A 260 8.59 -15.53 -34.49
N ILE A 261 7.37 -15.14 -34.91
CA ILE A 261 6.72 -15.77 -36.07
C ILE A 261 7.61 -15.67 -37.32
N GLY A 262 8.33 -14.56 -37.49
CA GLY A 262 9.23 -14.41 -38.63
C GLY A 262 10.38 -15.41 -38.60
N ASP A 263 10.96 -15.72 -37.42
CA ASP A 263 12.00 -16.76 -37.31
C ASP A 263 11.46 -18.12 -37.74
N ALA A 264 10.21 -18.44 -37.34
CA ALA A 264 9.55 -19.67 -37.76
C ALA A 264 9.31 -19.70 -39.27
N VAL A 265 8.83 -18.61 -39.85
CA VAL A 265 8.61 -18.52 -41.31
C VAL A 265 9.93 -18.60 -42.07
N ASP A 266 10.99 -17.91 -41.64
CA ASP A 266 12.32 -17.98 -42.27
C ASP A 266 12.85 -19.42 -42.23
N SER A 267 12.74 -20.10 -41.09
CA SER A 267 13.17 -21.49 -40.93
C SER A 267 12.40 -22.43 -41.87
N PHE A 268 11.07 -22.35 -41.91
CA PHE A 268 10.25 -23.21 -42.76
C PHE A 268 10.36 -22.89 -44.25
N LEU A 269 10.61 -21.63 -44.64
CA LEU A 269 10.86 -21.30 -46.05
C LEU A 269 12.22 -21.83 -46.54
N ARG A 270 13.24 -21.85 -45.67
CA ARG A 270 14.55 -22.43 -46.00
C ARG A 270 14.54 -23.95 -45.97
N ARG A 271 13.78 -24.54 -45.05
CA ARG A 271 13.63 -26.00 -44.88
C ARG A 271 12.14 -26.36 -44.76
N PRO A 272 11.42 -26.48 -45.90
CA PRO A 272 10.00 -26.81 -45.90
C PRO A 272 9.73 -28.19 -45.30
N ASP A 273 8.78 -28.26 -44.36
CA ASP A 273 8.41 -29.51 -43.70
C ASP A 273 7.56 -30.38 -44.63
N GLN A 274 8.02 -31.60 -44.88
CA GLN A 274 7.34 -32.57 -45.74
C GLN A 274 5.96 -32.96 -45.21
N ALA A 275 5.74 -32.93 -43.89
CA ALA A 275 4.45 -33.30 -43.30
C ALA A 275 3.30 -32.33 -43.63
N SER A 276 3.63 -31.11 -44.06
CA SER A 276 2.66 -30.02 -44.24
C SER A 276 2.36 -29.67 -45.71
N ILE A 277 2.94 -30.41 -46.67
CA ILE A 277 2.80 -30.16 -48.10
C ILE A 277 1.32 -30.20 -48.53
N GLY A 278 0.91 -29.24 -49.35
CA GLY A 278 -0.45 -29.17 -49.91
C GLY A 278 -1.54 -28.70 -48.94
N ARG A 279 -1.17 -28.25 -47.73
CA ARG A 279 -2.10 -27.86 -46.65
C ARG A 279 -2.06 -26.37 -46.33
N CYS A 280 -1.86 -25.51 -47.33
CA CYS A 280 -1.69 -24.06 -47.12
C CYS A 280 -2.87 -23.35 -46.43
N LEU A 281 -4.04 -23.98 -46.35
CA LEU A 281 -5.24 -23.47 -45.69
C LEU A 281 -5.39 -23.91 -44.22
N MET A 282 -4.42 -24.64 -43.68
CA MET A 282 -4.49 -25.19 -42.33
C MET A 282 -4.48 -24.10 -41.25
N SER A 283 -5.38 -24.24 -40.29
CA SER A 283 -5.59 -23.29 -39.20
C SER A 283 -5.33 -23.96 -37.86
N LYS A 284 -4.83 -23.21 -36.87
CA LYS A 284 -4.71 -23.67 -35.47
C LYS A 284 -6.04 -24.15 -34.88
N LEU A 285 -7.16 -23.68 -35.43
CA LEU A 285 -8.51 -24.05 -35.01
C LEU A 285 -9.01 -25.35 -35.64
N ASP A 286 -8.21 -25.97 -36.50
CA ASP A 286 -8.58 -27.20 -37.19
C ASP A 286 -8.28 -28.42 -36.31
N ASP A 287 -9.28 -29.29 -36.16
CA ASP A 287 -9.17 -30.53 -35.40
C ASP A 287 -8.19 -31.52 -36.05
N SER A 288 -7.93 -31.36 -37.36
CA SER A 288 -7.00 -32.20 -38.13
C SER A 288 -5.52 -32.05 -37.71
N ILE A 289 -5.19 -31.05 -36.89
CA ILE A 289 -3.85 -30.88 -36.30
C ILE A 289 -3.48 -32.04 -35.40
N PHE A 290 -4.47 -32.64 -34.73
CA PHE A 290 -4.26 -33.85 -33.93
C PHE A 290 -4.61 -35.05 -34.79
N PRO A 291 -3.64 -35.93 -35.11
CA PRO A 291 -3.93 -37.12 -35.89
C PRO A 291 -4.97 -37.97 -35.15
N GLY A 292 -6.11 -38.19 -35.79
CA GLY A 292 -7.13 -39.10 -35.30
C GLY A 292 -6.58 -40.53 -35.24
N ILE A 293 -7.19 -41.36 -34.41
CA ILE A 293 -6.89 -42.79 -34.36
C ILE A 293 -7.94 -43.48 -35.22
N ASP A 294 -7.50 -44.34 -36.14
CA ASP A 294 -8.43 -45.14 -36.96
C ASP A 294 -9.06 -46.28 -36.17
N GLU A 295 -9.98 -47.02 -36.80
CA GLU A 295 -10.67 -48.15 -36.18
C GLU A 295 -9.72 -49.29 -35.74
N THR A 296 -8.48 -49.30 -36.28
CA THR A 296 -7.43 -50.27 -35.93
C THR A 296 -6.52 -49.82 -34.80
N GLY A 297 -6.69 -48.60 -34.27
CA GLY A 297 -5.85 -48.06 -33.22
C GLY A 297 -4.56 -47.40 -33.72
N GLU A 298 -4.39 -47.23 -35.04
CA GLU A 298 -3.24 -46.57 -35.65
C GLU A 298 -3.52 -45.08 -35.87
N TYR A 299 -2.44 -44.28 -35.85
CA TYR A 299 -2.55 -42.86 -36.14
C TYR A 299 -2.82 -42.65 -37.63
N ILE A 300 -3.90 -41.95 -37.95
CA ILE A 300 -4.21 -41.54 -39.30
C ILE A 300 -3.10 -40.59 -39.77
N PRO A 301 -2.33 -40.95 -40.82
CA PRO A 301 -1.29 -40.07 -41.33
C PRO A 301 -1.89 -38.75 -41.77
N LEU A 302 -1.28 -37.63 -41.39
CA LEU A 302 -1.78 -36.30 -41.74
C LEU A 302 -2.00 -36.18 -43.25
N ALA A 303 -1.13 -36.82 -44.07
CA ALA A 303 -1.21 -36.88 -45.53
C ALA A 303 -2.55 -37.43 -46.07
N SER A 304 -3.25 -38.28 -45.32
CA SER A 304 -4.50 -38.94 -45.73
C SER A 304 -5.74 -38.06 -45.58
N CYS A 305 -5.66 -36.94 -44.84
CA CYS A 305 -6.79 -36.02 -44.66
C CYS A 305 -7.00 -35.15 -45.91
N PRO A 306 -8.23 -34.93 -46.39
CA PRO A 306 -8.49 -34.13 -47.59
C PRO A 306 -8.08 -32.65 -47.41
N PRO A 307 -7.70 -31.94 -48.50
CA PRO A 307 -7.45 -30.51 -48.45
C PRO A 307 -8.74 -29.74 -48.12
N GLN A 308 -8.63 -28.74 -47.24
CA GLN A 308 -9.80 -28.00 -46.75
C GLN A 308 -10.21 -26.86 -47.69
N PRO A 309 -11.52 -26.60 -47.88
CA PRO A 309 -11.99 -25.43 -48.61
C PRO A 309 -11.75 -24.15 -47.80
N TRP A 310 -11.47 -23.05 -48.49
CA TRP A 310 -11.38 -21.74 -47.85
C TRP A 310 -12.76 -21.30 -47.35
N VAL A 311 -12.87 -21.00 -46.06
CA VAL A 311 -14.07 -20.43 -45.44
C VAL A 311 -13.74 -19.01 -45.01
N GLU A 312 -14.41 -18.04 -45.65
CA GLU A 312 -14.25 -16.62 -45.33
C GLU A 312 -14.99 -16.29 -44.04
N GLY A 313 -14.29 -15.71 -43.06
CA GLY A 313 -14.88 -15.36 -41.78
C GLY A 313 -14.18 -14.18 -41.13
N ASP A 314 -14.96 -13.21 -40.66
CA ASP A 314 -14.48 -12.11 -39.81
C ASP A 314 -13.98 -12.67 -38.48
N VAL A 315 -12.73 -12.38 -38.11
CA VAL A 315 -12.16 -12.79 -36.83
C VAL A 315 -11.65 -11.57 -36.04
N TRP A 316 -12.09 -11.50 -34.78
CA TRP A 316 -11.71 -10.46 -33.82
C TRP A 316 -10.33 -10.76 -33.23
N LEU A 317 -9.47 -9.76 -33.04
CA LEU A 317 -8.12 -9.92 -32.46
C LEU A 317 -8.15 -10.70 -31.13
N GLY A 318 -9.15 -10.47 -30.30
CA GLY A 318 -9.35 -11.19 -29.03
C GLY A 318 -9.56 -12.71 -29.19
N ARG A 319 -10.14 -13.19 -30.30
CA ARG A 319 -10.46 -14.61 -30.52
C ARG A 319 -9.23 -15.45 -30.92
N HIS A 320 -8.12 -14.81 -31.30
CA HIS A 320 -6.87 -15.47 -31.69
C HIS A 320 -5.95 -15.79 -30.51
N GLY A 321 -6.18 -15.16 -29.36
CA GLY A 321 -5.61 -15.62 -28.10
C GLY A 321 -6.27 -16.95 -27.70
N THR A 322 -5.48 -17.96 -27.32
CA THR A 322 -6.04 -19.20 -26.75
C THR A 322 -7.02 -18.82 -25.65
N ALA A 323 -8.26 -19.32 -25.66
CA ALA A 323 -9.28 -18.98 -24.66
C ALA A 323 -8.76 -19.12 -23.21
N ARG A 324 -7.84 -20.07 -23.00
CA ARG A 324 -7.11 -20.27 -21.73
C ARG A 324 -6.28 -19.06 -21.29
N ARG A 325 -5.60 -18.36 -22.20
CA ARG A 325 -4.80 -17.16 -21.90
C ARG A 325 -5.69 -16.00 -21.45
N TRP A 326 -6.81 -15.80 -22.14
CA TRP A 326 -7.82 -14.82 -21.74
C TRP A 326 -8.47 -15.16 -20.41
N ALA A 327 -8.88 -16.41 -20.22
CA ALA A 327 -9.44 -16.88 -18.96
C ALA A 327 -8.47 -16.66 -17.79
N GLY A 328 -7.19 -17.01 -17.96
CA GLY A 328 -6.17 -16.78 -16.94
C GLY A 328 -5.88 -15.30 -16.68
N CYS A 329 -5.84 -14.47 -17.74
CA CYS A 329 -5.65 -13.02 -17.59
C CYS A 329 -6.84 -12.36 -16.85
N ILE A 330 -8.07 -12.70 -17.24
CA ILE A 330 -9.29 -12.20 -16.59
C ILE A 330 -9.36 -12.69 -15.14
N PHE A 331 -9.05 -13.97 -14.89
CA PHE A 331 -9.01 -14.53 -13.54
C PHE A 331 -8.02 -13.79 -12.64
N LEU A 332 -6.78 -13.59 -13.10
CA LEU A 332 -5.76 -12.84 -12.34
C LEU A 332 -6.15 -11.37 -12.15
N TRP A 333 -6.75 -10.74 -13.16
CA TRP A 333 -7.24 -9.37 -13.03
C TRP A 333 -8.35 -9.27 -11.98
N LEU A 334 -9.34 -10.17 -12.02
CA LEU A 334 -10.40 -10.25 -11.00
C LEU A 334 -9.81 -10.50 -9.62
N ALA A 335 -8.84 -11.40 -9.49
CA ALA A 335 -8.15 -11.66 -8.23
C ALA A 335 -7.45 -10.40 -7.69
N CYS A 336 -6.73 -9.65 -8.53
CA CYS A 336 -6.11 -8.37 -8.15
C CYS A 336 -7.15 -7.36 -7.67
N VAL A 337 -8.27 -7.22 -8.38
CA VAL A 337 -9.34 -6.28 -8.03
C VAL A 337 -10.02 -6.69 -6.73
N ILE A 338 -10.35 -7.97 -6.54
CA ILE A 338 -10.98 -8.48 -5.32
C ILE A 338 -10.06 -8.25 -4.11
N VAL A 339 -8.79 -8.63 -4.23
CA VAL A 339 -7.79 -8.41 -3.16
C VAL A 339 -7.64 -6.92 -2.86
N GLY A 340 -7.56 -6.08 -3.90
CA GLY A 340 -7.48 -4.62 -3.74
C GLY A 340 -8.70 -4.03 -3.04
N VAL A 341 -9.92 -4.44 -3.41
CA VAL A 341 -11.17 -3.98 -2.78
C VAL A 341 -11.26 -4.45 -1.32
N VAL A 342 -10.90 -5.70 -1.02
CA VAL A 342 -10.88 -6.21 0.36
C VAL A 342 -9.92 -5.38 1.22
N PHE A 343 -8.71 -5.11 0.72
CA PHE A 343 -7.76 -4.26 1.45
C PHE A 343 -8.21 -2.79 1.54
N MET A 344 -8.89 -2.27 0.52
CA MET A 344 -9.47 -0.92 0.56
C MET A 344 -10.52 -0.80 1.65
N VAL A 345 -11.48 -1.74 1.70
CA VAL A 345 -12.53 -1.75 2.73
C VAL A 345 -11.91 -1.86 4.12
N LYS A 346 -10.93 -2.75 4.29
CA LYS A 346 -10.20 -2.88 5.55
C LYS A 346 -9.49 -1.58 5.93
N GLY A 347 -8.79 -0.94 4.98
CA GLY A 347 -8.10 0.33 5.21
C GLY A 347 -9.06 1.47 5.57
N ILE A 348 -10.20 1.57 4.89
CA ILE A 348 -11.24 2.56 5.20
C ILE A 348 -11.83 2.32 6.60
N ASN A 349 -12.10 1.06 6.97
CA ASN A 349 -12.63 0.76 8.31
C ASN A 349 -11.64 1.07 9.44
N LEU A 350 -10.34 1.03 9.14
CA LEU A 350 -9.28 1.32 10.11
C LEU A 350 -9.07 2.83 10.31
N VAL A 351 -9.04 3.61 9.22
CA VAL A 351 -8.68 5.05 9.28
C VAL A 351 -9.91 5.97 9.25
N GLY A 352 -11.06 5.47 8.78
CA GLY A 352 -12.24 6.28 8.49
C GLY A 352 -12.20 6.93 7.12
N ILE A 353 -13.37 7.10 6.48
CA ILE A 353 -13.48 7.56 5.07
C ILE A 353 -12.81 8.92 4.84
N LYS A 354 -12.97 9.88 5.76
CA LYS A 354 -12.39 11.22 5.61
C LYS A 354 -10.86 11.18 5.58
N ASN A 355 -10.27 10.38 6.46
CA ASN A 355 -8.82 10.28 6.60
C ASN A 355 -8.19 9.35 5.55
N ALA A 356 -8.96 8.40 5.01
CA ALA A 356 -8.50 7.44 4.00
C ALA A 356 -7.92 8.11 2.73
N PHE A 357 -8.41 9.31 2.38
CA PHE A 357 -7.99 10.03 1.18
C PHE A 357 -7.16 11.30 1.45
N THR A 358 -7.03 11.71 2.72
CA THR A 358 -6.12 12.82 3.11
C THR A 358 -4.73 12.31 3.49
N LEU A 359 -4.61 11.04 3.88
CA LEU A 359 -3.32 10.40 4.10
C LEU A 359 -2.49 10.34 2.81
N GLY A 360 -1.28 10.88 2.88
CA GLY A 360 -0.31 10.82 1.78
C GLY A 360 0.12 9.39 1.44
N PHE A 361 0.72 9.21 0.26
CA PHE A 361 1.30 7.94 -0.15
C PHE A 361 2.40 7.50 0.83
N GLY A 362 2.30 6.29 1.36
CA GLY A 362 3.28 5.75 2.31
C GLY A 362 3.34 6.46 3.67
N ALA A 363 2.41 7.37 3.96
CA ALA A 363 2.35 8.05 5.25
C ALA A 363 1.98 7.07 6.38
N LEU A 364 2.66 7.21 7.52
CA LEU A 364 2.37 6.43 8.72
C LEU A 364 1.16 7.03 9.43
N ASN A 365 0.19 6.19 9.77
CA ASN A 365 -0.90 6.54 10.67
C ASN A 365 -1.07 5.39 11.66
N LEU A 366 -1.11 5.70 12.96
CA LEU A 366 -1.20 4.69 14.02
C LEU A 366 -2.44 3.79 13.89
N ASN A 367 -3.55 4.34 13.36
CA ASN A 367 -4.77 3.58 13.08
C ASN A 367 -4.66 2.71 11.82
N ALA A 368 -3.69 2.97 10.95
CA ALA A 368 -3.45 2.22 9.71
C ALA A 368 -2.40 1.09 9.88
N ILE A 369 -2.06 0.72 11.12
CA ILE A 369 -1.09 -0.33 11.44
C ILE A 369 -1.83 -1.60 11.84
N VAL A 370 -1.57 -2.71 11.14
CA VAL A 370 -2.14 -4.01 11.49
C VAL A 370 -1.04 -5.01 11.80
N ALA A 371 -1.08 -5.56 13.02
CA ALA A 371 -0.25 -6.69 13.40
C ALA A 371 -0.59 -7.91 12.52
N THR A 372 0.43 -8.46 11.86
CA THR A 372 0.28 -9.51 10.83
C THR A 372 0.42 -10.92 11.37
N SER A 373 0.91 -11.07 12.60
CA SER A 373 1.10 -12.37 13.24
C SER A 373 1.14 -12.24 14.76
N ASN A 374 0.84 -13.33 15.45
CA ASN A 374 1.03 -13.46 16.90
C ASN A 374 2.52 -13.70 17.28
N LEU A 375 3.44 -13.58 16.32
CA LEU A 375 4.87 -13.74 16.57
C LEU A 375 5.37 -12.54 17.38
N GLU A 376 6.41 -12.78 18.20
CA GLU A 376 7.06 -11.71 18.93
C GLU A 376 7.58 -10.65 17.96
N GLY A 377 7.13 -9.41 18.15
CA GLY A 377 7.48 -8.27 17.32
C GLY A 377 8.97 -7.96 17.49
N GLY A 378 9.59 -7.55 16.38
CA GLY A 378 11.04 -7.41 16.28
C GLY A 378 11.82 -8.71 16.09
N SER A 379 11.22 -9.89 16.25
CA SER A 379 11.90 -11.16 15.94
C SER A 379 12.19 -11.29 14.44
N SER A 380 13.27 -12.01 14.09
CA SER A 380 13.61 -12.31 12.69
C SER A 380 12.47 -12.99 11.95
N ALA A 381 11.74 -13.88 12.63
CA ALA A 381 10.57 -14.57 12.08
C ALA A 381 9.43 -13.59 11.78
N SER A 382 9.09 -12.67 12.69
CA SER A 382 8.04 -11.66 12.46
C SER A 382 8.37 -10.74 11.28
N ILE A 383 9.64 -10.34 11.14
CA ILE A 383 10.12 -9.48 10.05
C ILE A 383 10.01 -10.22 8.72
N ILE A 384 10.47 -11.48 8.65
CA ILE A 384 10.40 -12.28 7.43
C ILE A 384 8.94 -12.52 7.02
N THR A 385 8.09 -12.99 7.94
CA THR A 385 6.68 -13.28 7.66
C THR A 385 5.92 -12.04 7.19
N THR A 386 6.12 -10.90 7.85
CA THR A 386 5.46 -9.64 7.49
C THR A 386 5.98 -9.10 6.16
N SER A 387 7.29 -9.22 5.90
CA SER A 387 7.89 -8.83 4.62
C SER A 387 7.32 -9.67 3.47
N LEU A 388 7.18 -10.98 3.65
CA LEU A 388 6.59 -11.86 2.65
C LEU A 388 5.12 -11.48 2.40
N LEU A 389 4.33 -11.30 3.47
CA LEU A 389 2.92 -10.96 3.39
C LEU A 389 2.68 -9.62 2.66
N ALA A 390 3.46 -8.59 2.98
CA ALA A 390 3.39 -7.28 2.33
C ALA A 390 3.71 -7.36 0.82
N ASN A 391 4.53 -8.33 0.39
CA ASN A 391 4.97 -8.49 -1.00
C ASN A 391 4.18 -9.55 -1.78
N LEU A 392 3.35 -10.39 -1.16
CA LEU A 392 2.52 -11.37 -1.87
C LEU A 392 1.64 -10.76 -2.99
N PRO A 393 1.02 -9.57 -2.81
CA PRO A 393 0.28 -8.93 -3.90
C PRO A 393 1.13 -8.60 -5.13
N GLN A 394 2.43 -8.32 -4.95
CA GLN A 394 3.36 -8.06 -6.04
C GLN A 394 3.59 -9.31 -6.92
N LEU A 395 3.53 -10.51 -6.33
CA LEU A 395 3.61 -11.77 -7.07
C LEU A 395 2.38 -11.96 -7.96
N LEU A 396 1.20 -11.67 -7.44
CA LEU A 396 -0.05 -11.72 -8.20
C LEU A 396 -0.01 -10.75 -9.39
N LEU A 397 0.47 -9.53 -9.17
CA LEU A 397 0.66 -8.54 -10.24
C LEU A 397 1.69 -8.99 -11.28
N SER A 398 2.78 -9.63 -10.85
CA SER A 398 3.78 -10.19 -11.78
C SER A 398 3.17 -11.27 -12.68
N GLY A 399 2.32 -12.14 -12.12
CA GLY A 399 1.56 -13.12 -12.90
C GLY A 399 0.62 -12.47 -13.92
N LEU A 400 -0.08 -11.40 -13.51
CA LEU A 400 -0.94 -10.63 -14.40
C LEU A 400 -0.14 -10.00 -15.55
N TYR A 401 1.05 -9.44 -15.27
CA TYR A 401 1.95 -8.90 -16.28
C TYR A 401 2.31 -9.96 -17.34
N PHE A 402 2.70 -11.17 -16.92
CA PHE A 402 3.03 -12.25 -17.85
C PHE A 402 1.85 -12.64 -18.74
N MET A 403 0.65 -12.76 -18.17
CA MET A 403 -0.54 -13.13 -18.94
C MET A 403 -0.99 -12.01 -19.88
N TYR A 404 -0.93 -10.76 -19.44
CA TYR A 404 -1.24 -9.60 -20.26
C TYR A 404 -0.26 -9.49 -21.44
N ASN A 405 1.04 -9.66 -21.18
CA ASN A 405 2.07 -9.71 -22.22
C ASN A 405 1.81 -10.86 -23.20
N ALA A 406 1.46 -12.06 -22.73
CA ALA A 406 1.15 -13.20 -23.58
C ALA A 406 -0.07 -12.97 -24.50
N VAL A 407 -1.10 -12.25 -24.01
CA VAL A 407 -2.26 -11.86 -24.82
C VAL A 407 -1.85 -10.82 -25.87
N LEU A 408 -1.18 -9.74 -25.47
CA LEU A 408 -0.73 -8.69 -26.40
C LEU A 408 0.20 -9.21 -27.48
N THR A 409 1.19 -10.04 -27.12
CA THR A 409 2.10 -10.67 -28.09
C THR A 409 1.31 -11.53 -29.07
N SER A 410 0.33 -12.31 -28.62
CA SER A 410 -0.49 -13.14 -29.52
C SER A 410 -1.33 -12.31 -30.49
N MET A 411 -1.84 -11.17 -30.04
CA MET A 411 -2.60 -10.24 -30.87
C MET A 411 -1.70 -9.56 -31.92
N ALA A 412 -0.52 -9.09 -31.50
CA ALA A 412 0.45 -8.48 -32.40
C ALA A 412 0.97 -9.46 -33.46
N ALA A 413 1.29 -10.68 -33.05
CA ALA A 413 1.67 -11.80 -33.89
C ALA A 413 0.60 -12.12 -34.95
N THR A 414 -0.67 -12.16 -34.53
CA THR A 414 -1.80 -12.38 -35.46
C THR A 414 -1.94 -11.24 -36.47
N HIS A 415 -1.82 -9.99 -36.01
CA HIS A 415 -1.89 -8.83 -36.88
C HIS A 415 -0.74 -8.84 -37.92
N GLU A 416 0.47 -9.16 -37.48
CA GLU A 416 1.65 -9.32 -38.37
C GLU A 416 1.39 -10.42 -39.41
N TRP A 417 0.93 -11.60 -38.98
CA TRP A 417 0.57 -12.71 -39.87
C TRP A 417 -0.47 -12.31 -40.93
N SER A 418 -1.56 -11.68 -40.52
CA SER A 418 -2.63 -11.25 -41.45
C SER A 418 -2.18 -10.23 -42.50
N THR A 419 -1.11 -9.50 -42.23
CA THR A 419 -0.61 -8.48 -43.17
C THR A 419 -0.09 -9.13 -44.46
N PHE A 420 0.46 -10.35 -44.38
CA PHE A 420 0.94 -11.09 -45.55
C PHE A 420 -0.17 -11.48 -46.54
N ALA A 421 -1.44 -11.46 -46.13
CA ALA A 421 -2.58 -11.70 -47.01
C ALA A 421 -2.84 -10.56 -48.00
N HIS A 422 -2.44 -9.33 -47.64
CA HIS A 422 -2.89 -8.12 -48.36
C HIS A 422 -1.75 -7.23 -48.81
N LYS A 423 -0.58 -7.35 -48.19
CA LYS A 423 0.55 -6.48 -48.45
C LYS A 423 1.82 -7.32 -48.58
N ARG A 424 2.59 -7.03 -49.62
CA ARG A 424 3.93 -7.61 -49.77
C ARG A 424 4.85 -6.99 -48.71
N THR A 425 5.28 -7.79 -47.73
CA THR A 425 6.09 -7.31 -46.59
C THR A 425 7.23 -8.27 -46.26
N THR A 426 8.25 -7.77 -45.57
CA THR A 426 9.46 -8.54 -45.20
C THR A 426 9.30 -9.16 -43.82
N LEU A 427 9.92 -10.32 -43.58
CA LEU A 427 9.90 -10.97 -42.27
C LEU A 427 10.63 -10.13 -41.22
N ARG A 428 10.09 -10.13 -39.99
CA ARG A 428 10.76 -9.61 -38.80
C ARG A 428 11.36 -10.78 -38.03
N VAL A 429 12.69 -10.85 -37.95
CA VAL A 429 13.46 -11.99 -37.43
C VAL A 429 14.52 -11.52 -36.43
N THR A 430 15.01 -12.43 -35.61
CA THR A 430 16.09 -12.19 -34.63
C THR A 430 17.45 -11.97 -35.29
N LEU A 431 17.74 -12.68 -36.38
CA LEU A 431 18.99 -12.58 -37.14
C LEU A 431 18.66 -12.28 -38.61
N PRO A 432 18.65 -11.00 -39.03
CA PRO A 432 18.18 -10.62 -40.35
C PRO A 432 19.18 -10.96 -41.45
N ALA A 433 18.66 -11.39 -42.60
CA ALA A 433 19.39 -11.52 -43.85
C ALA A 433 18.61 -10.89 -45.03
N GLY A 434 19.34 -10.27 -45.97
CA GLY A 434 18.75 -9.64 -47.15
C GLY A 434 17.79 -8.49 -46.81
N ALA A 435 16.52 -8.58 -47.23
CA ALA A 435 15.51 -7.54 -47.00
C ALA A 435 14.74 -7.72 -45.68
N GLN A 436 15.06 -8.74 -44.88
CA GLN A 436 14.43 -8.97 -43.57
C GLN A 436 14.73 -7.82 -42.60
N ARG A 437 13.84 -7.67 -41.61
CA ARG A 437 13.98 -6.66 -40.56
C ARG A 437 14.36 -7.34 -39.27
N GLU A 438 15.27 -6.73 -38.53
CA GLU A 438 15.57 -7.17 -37.17
C GLU A 438 14.37 -6.92 -36.26
N THR A 439 14.05 -7.88 -35.39
CA THR A 439 13.25 -7.58 -34.20
C THR A 439 14.15 -6.93 -33.16
N TYR A 440 13.67 -5.87 -32.52
CA TYR A 440 14.29 -5.40 -31.29
C TYR A 440 14.23 -6.53 -30.24
N TRP A 441 15.02 -6.41 -29.17
CA TRP A 441 15.06 -7.32 -27.99
C TRP A 441 13.70 -7.64 -27.34
N LEU A 442 12.59 -7.07 -27.83
CA LEU A 442 11.22 -7.26 -27.40
C LEU A 442 10.38 -7.87 -28.53
N GLU A 443 9.72 -9.01 -28.27
CA GLU A 443 8.77 -9.64 -29.21
C GLU A 443 7.63 -8.68 -29.62
N LEU A 444 7.18 -7.84 -28.70
CA LEU A 444 6.11 -6.87 -28.88
C LEU A 444 6.65 -5.51 -29.37
N PRO A 445 6.01 -4.86 -30.36
CA PRO A 445 6.41 -3.53 -30.82
C PRO A 445 6.45 -2.48 -29.69
N TRP A 446 7.48 -1.62 -29.70
CA TRP A 446 7.73 -0.58 -28.69
C TRP A 446 6.52 0.31 -28.36
N ARG A 447 5.70 0.64 -29.36
CA ARG A 447 4.45 1.42 -29.21
C ARG A 447 3.42 0.80 -28.25
N HIS A 448 3.50 -0.51 -28.01
CA HIS A 448 2.63 -1.22 -27.07
C HIS A 448 3.41 -1.62 -25.82
N SER A 449 4.67 -2.05 -25.97
CA SER A 449 5.51 -2.50 -24.88
C SER A 449 5.90 -1.38 -23.91
N LEU A 450 6.30 -0.19 -24.39
CA LEU A 450 6.74 0.89 -23.52
C LEU A 450 5.62 1.46 -22.64
N PRO A 451 4.41 1.80 -23.16
CA PRO A 451 3.32 2.25 -22.30
C PRO A 451 2.92 1.18 -21.29
N PHE A 452 2.87 -0.08 -21.71
CA PHE A 452 2.54 -1.19 -20.82
C PHE A 452 3.58 -1.37 -19.71
N LEU A 453 4.87 -1.32 -20.04
CA LEU A 453 5.96 -1.40 -19.06
C LEU A 453 5.88 -0.24 -18.05
N ALA A 454 5.69 0.99 -18.55
CA ALA A 454 5.55 2.17 -17.69
C ALA A 454 4.35 2.03 -16.73
N CYS A 455 3.18 1.65 -17.24
CA CYS A 455 2.00 1.41 -16.40
C CYS A 455 2.22 0.28 -15.41
N SER A 456 2.89 -0.81 -15.81
CA SER A 456 3.22 -1.92 -14.91
C SER A 456 4.18 -1.49 -13.80
N THR A 457 5.20 -0.69 -14.12
CA THR A 457 6.13 -0.13 -13.13
C THR A 457 5.40 0.76 -12.14
N VAL A 458 4.54 1.66 -12.63
CA VAL A 458 3.70 2.51 -11.76
C VAL A 458 2.79 1.66 -10.88
N PHE A 459 2.21 0.58 -11.41
CA PHE A 459 1.32 -0.30 -10.64
C PHE A 459 2.10 -1.03 -9.53
N HIS A 460 3.28 -1.58 -9.82
CA HIS A 460 4.16 -2.18 -8.82
C HIS A 460 4.59 -1.18 -7.74
N TRP A 461 4.90 0.06 -8.13
CA TRP A 461 5.25 1.14 -7.21
C TRP A 461 4.06 1.53 -6.32
N LEU A 462 2.86 1.71 -6.87
CA LEU A 462 1.65 1.99 -6.08
C LEU A 462 1.35 0.88 -5.07
N LEU A 463 1.54 -0.39 -5.45
CA LEU A 463 1.39 -1.51 -4.52
C LEU A 463 2.40 -1.46 -3.37
N SER A 464 3.65 -1.02 -3.62
CA SER A 464 4.65 -0.88 -2.54
C SER A 464 4.30 0.23 -1.55
N GLN A 465 3.54 1.23 -1.98
CA GLN A 465 3.00 2.29 -1.11
C GLN A 465 1.66 1.90 -0.46
N SER A 466 0.97 0.88 -0.99
CA SER A 466 -0.33 0.43 -0.50
C SER A 466 -0.23 -0.41 0.76
N ILE A 467 0.71 -1.37 0.78
CA ILE A 467 0.97 -2.25 1.91
C ILE A 467 2.48 -2.34 2.08
N PHE A 468 2.98 -1.86 3.22
CA PHE A 468 4.42 -1.79 3.47
C PHE A 468 4.75 -2.28 4.88
N LEU A 469 5.96 -2.82 5.03
CA LEU A 469 6.46 -3.28 6.32
C LEU A 469 6.72 -2.08 7.23
N ILE A 470 6.20 -2.15 8.45
CA ILE A 470 6.51 -1.22 9.53
C ILE A 470 7.17 -2.00 10.67
N ASN A 471 8.26 -1.43 11.21
CA ASN A 471 8.88 -1.91 12.43
C ASN A 471 9.14 -0.74 13.39
N ILE A 472 8.40 -0.75 14.50
CA ILE A 472 8.43 0.31 15.53
C ILE A 472 9.06 -0.27 16.79
N LYS A 473 9.94 0.52 17.42
CA LYS A 473 10.47 0.28 18.76
C LYS A 473 9.93 1.37 19.68
N ILE A 474 9.31 0.96 20.79
CA ILE A 474 8.78 1.85 21.82
C ILE A 474 9.76 1.86 22.99
N TYR A 475 10.16 3.05 23.41
CA TYR A 475 11.09 3.26 24.50
C TYR A 475 10.36 3.86 25.70
N GLN A 476 10.77 3.45 26.90
CA GLN A 476 10.43 4.08 28.16
C GLN A 476 11.13 5.45 28.28
N PRO A 477 10.68 6.33 29.20
CA PRO A 477 11.34 7.61 29.49
C PRO A 477 12.81 7.43 29.88
N ASN A 478 13.15 6.24 30.37
CA ASN A 478 14.49 5.96 30.81
C ASN A 478 15.49 5.68 29.67
N THR A 479 15.06 5.81 28.41
CA THR A 479 15.75 5.42 27.16
C THR A 479 15.98 3.92 27.00
N GLU A 480 15.40 3.09 27.88
CA GLU A 480 15.34 1.64 27.71
C GLU A 480 14.11 1.27 26.87
N VAL A 481 14.15 0.10 26.23
CA VAL A 481 12.99 -0.40 25.46
C VAL A 481 11.88 -0.77 26.44
N LEU A 482 10.64 -0.38 26.13
CA LEU A 482 9.46 -0.69 26.96
C LEU A 482 9.31 -2.21 27.12
N THR A 483 9.66 -2.72 28.30
CA THR A 483 9.47 -4.11 28.70
C THR A 483 8.02 -4.32 29.13
N GLU A 484 7.37 -5.38 28.62
CA GLU A 484 5.96 -5.74 28.86
C GLU A 484 4.89 -4.68 28.48
N PRO A 485 4.88 -4.13 27.24
CA PRO A 485 3.86 -3.17 26.80
C PRO A 485 2.44 -3.72 26.84
N THR A 486 2.26 -5.05 26.81
CA THR A 486 0.95 -5.71 26.79
C THR A 486 0.09 -5.40 28.00
N ALA A 487 0.69 -4.97 29.12
CA ALA A 487 -0.05 -4.53 30.31
C ALA A 487 -0.71 -3.15 30.10
N HIS A 488 -0.18 -2.32 29.20
CA HIS A 488 -0.64 -0.95 28.94
C HIS A 488 -1.31 -0.81 27.56
N PHE A 489 -0.95 -1.65 26.58
CA PHE A 489 -1.44 -1.64 25.20
C PHE A 489 -1.82 -3.05 24.73
N PRO A 490 -3.11 -3.42 24.75
CA PRO A 490 -3.56 -4.68 24.16
C PRO A 490 -3.33 -4.64 22.63
N GLY A 491 -2.33 -5.37 22.14
CA GLY A 491 -1.98 -5.45 20.71
C GLY A 491 -0.50 -5.18 20.37
N VAL A 492 0.30 -4.74 21.35
CA VAL A 492 1.75 -4.52 21.20
C VAL A 492 2.51 -5.78 21.65
N SER A 493 3.67 -6.09 21.05
CA SER A 493 4.45 -7.25 21.47
C SER A 493 5.07 -7.05 22.86
N LYS A 494 5.27 -8.15 23.60
CA LYS A 494 5.90 -8.18 24.93
C LYS A 494 7.31 -7.53 24.99
N THR A 495 7.97 -7.43 23.84
CA THR A 495 9.36 -6.96 23.68
C THR A 495 9.50 -5.45 23.49
N GLY A 496 8.42 -4.66 23.51
CA GLY A 496 8.48 -3.22 23.18
C GLY A 496 8.69 -2.94 21.69
N MET A 497 8.69 -3.99 20.86
CA MET A 497 8.87 -3.89 19.41
C MET A 497 7.65 -4.44 18.69
N THR A 498 7.12 -3.70 17.72
CA THR A 498 6.00 -4.16 16.90
C THR A 498 6.42 -4.23 15.44
N THR A 499 6.22 -5.42 14.83
CA THR A 499 6.35 -5.62 13.39
C THR A 499 4.94 -5.75 12.82
N ALA A 500 4.59 -4.91 11.86
CA ALA A 500 3.24 -4.82 11.32
C ALA A 500 3.25 -4.40 9.85
N CYS A 501 2.08 -4.43 9.21
CA CYS A 501 1.88 -3.81 7.90
C CYS A 501 1.21 -2.43 8.07
N GLY A 502 1.77 -1.43 7.40
CA GLY A 502 1.11 -0.15 7.14
C GLY A 502 0.20 -0.24 5.93
N TYR A 503 -0.88 0.53 5.95
CA TYR A 503 -1.86 0.61 4.87
C TYR A 503 -2.04 2.04 4.39
N SER A 504 -2.05 2.25 3.07
CA SER A 504 -2.41 3.53 2.45
C SER A 504 -3.64 3.34 1.54
N PRO A 505 -4.85 3.73 1.98
CA PRO A 505 -6.06 3.58 1.16
C PRO A 505 -5.99 4.39 -0.14
N LEU A 506 -5.37 5.58 -0.12
CA LEU A 506 -5.16 6.39 -1.33
C LEU A 506 -4.31 5.64 -2.38
N ALA A 507 -3.21 5.01 -1.97
CA ALA A 507 -2.38 4.20 -2.88
C ALA A 507 -3.16 3.02 -3.48
N ILE A 508 -3.99 2.35 -2.66
CA ILE A 508 -4.85 1.24 -3.11
C ILE A 508 -5.88 1.73 -4.14
N ALA A 509 -6.50 2.89 -3.91
CA ALA A 509 -7.46 3.47 -4.85
C ALA A 509 -6.80 3.82 -6.19
N CYS A 510 -5.62 4.44 -6.17
CA CYS A 510 -4.84 4.71 -7.39
C CYS A 510 -4.46 3.41 -8.12
N ALA A 511 -4.05 2.37 -7.38
CA ALA A 511 -3.70 1.06 -7.95
C ALA A 511 -4.91 0.40 -8.64
N LEU A 512 -6.10 0.46 -8.05
CA LEU A 512 -7.36 0.00 -8.66
C LEU A 512 -7.69 0.80 -9.94
N GLY A 513 -7.44 2.11 -9.94
CA GLY A 513 -7.58 2.96 -11.13
C GLY A 513 -6.67 2.50 -12.28
N VAL A 514 -5.39 2.23 -12.00
CA VAL A 514 -4.44 1.71 -13.00
C VAL A 514 -4.88 0.32 -13.50
N ALA A 515 -5.37 -0.55 -12.62
CA ALA A 515 -5.90 -1.86 -12.99
C ALA A 515 -7.07 -1.75 -14.00
N LEU A 516 -7.97 -0.78 -13.79
CA LEU A 516 -9.09 -0.50 -14.69
C LEU A 516 -8.60 0.02 -16.04
N VAL A 517 -7.67 0.98 -16.05
CA VAL A 517 -7.11 1.56 -17.28
C VAL A 517 -6.45 0.47 -18.14
N LEU A 518 -5.65 -0.42 -17.52
CA LEU A 518 -5.03 -1.54 -18.23
C LEU A 518 -6.06 -2.51 -18.80
N PHE A 519 -7.12 -2.83 -18.06
CA PHE A 519 -8.18 -3.70 -18.55
C PHE A 519 -8.93 -3.09 -19.74
N VAL A 520 -9.32 -1.82 -19.64
CA VAL A 520 -9.99 -1.09 -20.73
C VAL A 520 -9.09 -1.01 -21.95
N ALA A 521 -7.79 -0.70 -21.78
CA ALA A 521 -6.84 -0.68 -22.88
C ALA A 521 -6.75 -2.04 -23.60
N LEU A 522 -6.71 -3.15 -22.85
CA LEU A 522 -6.70 -4.49 -23.43
C LEU A 522 -8.00 -4.81 -24.17
N ALA A 523 -9.16 -4.46 -23.60
CA ALA A 523 -10.47 -4.68 -24.22
C ALA A 523 -10.65 -3.87 -25.52
N VAL A 524 -10.18 -2.61 -25.54
CA VAL A 524 -10.21 -1.76 -26.74
C VAL A 524 -9.28 -2.30 -27.82
N LEU A 525 -8.10 -2.80 -27.45
CA LEU A 525 -7.19 -3.41 -28.42
C LEU A 525 -7.74 -4.74 -28.95
N SER A 526 -8.38 -5.55 -28.11
CA SER A 526 -8.89 -6.88 -28.47
C SER A 526 -10.16 -6.86 -29.32
N SER A 527 -10.95 -5.79 -29.21
CA SER A 527 -12.15 -5.55 -30.03
C SER A 527 -11.82 -5.06 -31.44
N ARG A 528 -10.55 -4.86 -31.80
CA ARG A 528 -10.20 -4.57 -33.20
C ARG A 528 -10.36 -5.83 -34.04
N LYS A 529 -10.90 -5.68 -35.25
CA LYS A 529 -11.01 -6.77 -36.23
C LYS A 529 -9.75 -6.88 -37.07
N VAL A 530 -9.38 -8.11 -37.42
CA VAL A 530 -8.34 -8.39 -38.42
C VAL A 530 -9.01 -8.58 -39.77
N LYS A 531 -8.40 -8.06 -40.85
CA LYS A 531 -8.91 -8.30 -42.21
C LYS A 531 -8.76 -9.80 -42.56
N PRO A 532 -9.80 -10.46 -43.06
CA PRO A 532 -9.72 -11.85 -43.50
C PRO A 532 -8.90 -11.95 -44.78
N GLY A 533 -8.20 -13.07 -44.98
CA GLY A 533 -7.42 -13.30 -46.20
C GLY A 533 -6.30 -14.33 -46.07
N MET A 534 -6.06 -14.87 -44.89
CA MET A 534 -5.11 -15.95 -44.63
C MET A 534 -5.58 -16.77 -43.41
N PRO A 535 -5.31 -18.10 -43.36
CA PRO A 535 -5.64 -18.93 -42.21
C PRO A 535 -4.99 -18.45 -40.92
N VAL A 536 -5.65 -18.75 -39.80
CA VAL A 536 -5.16 -18.38 -38.47
C VAL A 536 -4.18 -19.44 -37.96
N VAL A 537 -2.89 -19.11 -37.86
CA VAL A 537 -1.87 -20.06 -37.39
C VAL A 537 -1.49 -19.89 -35.92
N GLY A 538 -1.65 -18.69 -35.35
CA GLY A 538 -1.23 -18.38 -33.98
C GLY A 538 0.24 -18.73 -33.75
N SER A 539 0.51 -19.60 -32.77
CA SER A 539 1.85 -20.13 -32.44
C SER A 539 1.99 -21.63 -32.79
N CYS A 540 1.14 -22.15 -33.69
CA CYS A 540 1.19 -23.56 -34.09
C CYS A 540 2.22 -23.74 -35.20
N SER A 541 3.34 -24.40 -34.90
CA SER A 541 4.43 -24.62 -35.87
C SER A 541 3.96 -25.35 -37.12
N LEU A 542 3.07 -26.34 -36.97
CA LEU A 542 2.53 -27.12 -38.08
C LEU A 542 1.70 -26.23 -39.03
N ALA A 543 0.85 -25.36 -38.48
CA ALA A 543 0.03 -24.44 -39.27
C ALA A 543 0.87 -23.35 -39.97
N ILE A 544 1.91 -22.84 -39.30
CA ILE A 544 2.88 -21.91 -39.92
C ILE A 544 3.60 -22.60 -41.09
N SER A 545 4.12 -23.80 -40.86
CA SER A 545 4.87 -24.58 -41.85
C SER A 545 4.07 -24.87 -43.12
N ALA A 546 2.78 -25.19 -42.98
CA ALA A 546 1.92 -25.47 -44.12
C ALA A 546 1.72 -24.27 -45.06
N ALA A 547 1.87 -23.05 -44.57
CA ALA A 547 1.84 -21.83 -45.38
C ALA A 547 3.21 -21.49 -46.02
N CYS A 548 4.29 -22.19 -45.65
CA CYS A 548 5.67 -21.88 -46.00
C CYS A 548 6.28 -22.85 -47.03
N HIS A 549 5.61 -23.04 -48.16
CA HIS A 549 6.10 -23.86 -49.28
C HIS A 549 6.39 -22.97 -50.50
N PRO A 550 7.61 -22.41 -50.64
CA PRO A 550 7.94 -21.53 -51.76
C PRO A 550 8.01 -22.32 -53.08
N PRO A 551 7.79 -21.67 -54.25
CA PRO A 551 8.05 -22.28 -55.54
C PRO A 551 9.51 -22.75 -55.63
N LYS A 552 9.76 -23.88 -56.29
CA LYS A 552 11.12 -24.46 -56.43
C LYS A 552 12.14 -23.50 -57.07
N ALA A 553 11.67 -22.50 -57.81
CA ALA A 553 12.52 -21.50 -58.45
C ALA A 553 12.96 -20.36 -57.51
N ASP A 554 12.33 -20.20 -56.34
CA ASP A 554 12.62 -19.12 -55.39
C ASP A 554 13.23 -19.65 -54.08
N GLU A 555 14.45 -20.20 -54.17
CA GLU A 555 15.22 -20.69 -53.02
C GLU A 555 15.58 -19.57 -52.01
N SER A 556 15.45 -18.30 -52.41
CA SER A 556 15.73 -17.12 -51.58
C SER A 556 14.47 -16.39 -51.13
N ALA A 557 13.30 -17.04 -51.19
CA ALA A 557 12.02 -16.45 -50.78
C ALA A 557 12.07 -15.87 -49.36
N ALA A 558 12.73 -16.57 -48.42
CA ALA A 558 12.82 -16.16 -47.02
C ALA A 558 13.39 -14.75 -46.81
N VAL A 559 14.35 -14.34 -47.65
CA VAL A 559 15.05 -13.03 -47.52
C VAL A 559 14.41 -11.91 -48.35
N LYS A 560 13.29 -12.19 -49.04
CA LYS A 560 12.58 -11.24 -49.90
C LYS A 560 11.24 -10.80 -49.29
N PRO A 561 10.63 -9.71 -49.80
CA PRO A 561 9.26 -9.34 -49.45
C PRO A 561 8.24 -10.41 -49.91
N LEU A 562 7.48 -10.93 -48.96
CA LEU A 562 6.51 -12.02 -49.13
C LEU A 562 5.06 -11.48 -49.21
N LEU A 563 4.26 -12.13 -50.05
CA LEU A 563 2.80 -12.01 -50.11
C LEU A 563 2.24 -13.41 -50.24
N TRP A 564 1.26 -13.76 -49.42
CA TRP A 564 0.65 -15.09 -49.45
C TRP A 564 -0.38 -15.22 -50.56
N GLY A 565 -0.44 -16.39 -51.18
CA GLY A 565 -1.35 -16.66 -52.29
C GLY A 565 -1.04 -15.89 -53.58
N GLY A 566 0.08 -15.16 -53.65
CA GLY A 566 0.51 -14.46 -54.85
C GLY A 566 0.90 -15.44 -55.95
N ARG A 567 0.35 -15.26 -57.16
CA ARG A 567 0.92 -15.84 -58.38
C ARG A 567 2.04 -14.93 -58.87
N ASP A 568 3.10 -15.52 -59.42
CA ASP A 568 4.12 -14.78 -60.14
C ASP A 568 3.43 -13.92 -61.21
N ALA A 569 3.70 -12.61 -61.19
CA ALA A 569 3.17 -11.65 -62.14
C ALA A 569 4.03 -11.63 -63.42
#